data_AF-A0A7V7DEG9-F1
#
_entry.id   AF-A0A7V7DEG9-F1
#
_cell.length_a   1.000
_cell.length_b   1.000
_cell.length_c   1.000
_cell.angle_alpha   90.00
_cell.angle_beta   90.00
_cell.angle_gamma   90.00
#
_symmetry.space_group_name_H-M   'P 1'
#
loop_
_entity.id
_entity.type
_entity.pdbx_description
1 polymer ?
#
loop_
_entity_poly.entity_id
_entity_poly.type
_entity_poly.pdbx_seq_one_letter_code
_entity_poly.pdbx_strand_id
1 'polypeptide(L)' 'MSAQIDIEAIDNNIKTMKKAAEELSQMGDDFPAIKRNTARILASIKMLEINVSDIIDL' A
#
# COMPACT_ATOMS: atom_id res chain seq x y z
N MET A 1 -13.09 18.87 -18.95
CA MET A 1 -13.48 18.66 -17.55
C MET A 1 -12.34 17.93 -16.87
N SER A 2 -11.56 18.61 -16.02
CA SER A 2 -10.59 17.92 -15.17
C SER A 2 -11.39 17.23 -14.07
N ALA A 3 -11.44 15.90 -14.08
CA ALA A 3 -11.94 15.18 -12.92
C ALA A 3 -11.08 15.58 -11.71
N GLN A 4 -11.72 16.11 -10.67
CA GLN A 4 -11.04 16.41 -9.43
C GLN A 4 -10.57 15.09 -8.84
N ILE A 5 -9.27 14.98 -8.59
CA ILE A 5 -8.68 13.78 -7.99
C ILE A 5 -9.08 13.76 -6.52
N ASP A 6 -9.77 12.71 -6.10
CA ASP A 6 -10.14 12.47 -4.71
C ASP A 6 -8.94 11.86 -3.96
N ILE A 7 -8.11 12.72 -3.40
CA ILE A 7 -6.86 12.35 -2.73
C ILE A 7 -7.13 11.54 -1.45
N GLU A 8 -8.20 11.85 -0.72
CA GLU A 8 -8.59 11.11 0.49
C GLU A 8 -9.02 9.68 0.15
N ALA A 9 -9.78 9.50 -0.92
CA ALA A 9 -10.14 8.16 -1.40
C ALA A 9 -8.90 7.36 -1.82
N ILE A 10 -7.90 8.00 -2.45
CA ILE A 10 -6.65 7.35 -2.84
C ILE A 10 -5.85 6.92 -1.60
N ASP A 11 -5.67 7.80 -0.62
CA ASP A 11 -4.98 7.51 0.64
C ASP A 11 -5.60 6.32 1.38
N ASN A 12 -6.93 6.32 1.53
CA ASN A 12 -7.65 5.22 2.16
C ASN A 12 -7.44 3.88 1.44
N ASN A 13 -7.38 3.89 0.11
CA ASN A 13 -7.07 2.69 -0.67
C ASN A 13 -5.61 2.23 -0.47
N ILE A 14 -4.65 3.15 -0.44
CA ILE A 14 -3.23 2.82 -0.16
C ILE A 14 -3.10 2.15 1.21
N LYS A 15 -3.72 2.72 2.25
CA LYS A 15 -3.72 2.16 3.62
C LYS A 15 -4.37 0.77 3.67
N THR A 16 -5.47 0.58 2.93
CA THR A 16 -6.16 -0.72 2.84
C THR A 16 -5.29 -1.77 2.15
N MET A 17 -4.65 -1.41 1.04
CA MET A 17 -3.73 -2.31 0.32
C MET A 17 -2.53 -2.71 1.20
N LYS A 18 -1.99 -1.76 1.97
CA LYS A 18 -0.88 -2.04 2.89
C LYS A 18 -1.25 -3.10 3.91
N LYS A 19 -2.38 -2.90 4.60
CA LYS A 19 -2.87 -3.83 5.61
C LYS A 19 -3.06 -5.23 5.03
N ALA A 20 -3.69 -5.35 3.87
CA ALA A 20 -3.87 -6.64 3.20
C ALA A 20 -2.54 -7.31 2.81
N ALA A 21 -1.55 -6.53 2.35
CA ALA A 21 -0.23 -7.05 2.00
C ALA A 21 0.57 -7.50 3.24
N GLU A 22 0.45 -6.79 4.37
CA GLU A 22 1.04 -7.16 5.66
C GLU A 22 0.42 -8.45 6.20
N GLU A 23 -0.91 -8.56 6.20
CA GLU A 23 -1.65 -9.76 6.60
C GLU A 23 -1.25 -10.96 5.74
N LEU A 24 -1.20 -10.80 4.41
CA LEU A 24 -0.77 -11.87 3.51
C LEU A 24 0.70 -12.28 3.77
N SER A 25 1.56 -11.33 4.13
CA SER A 25 2.96 -11.62 4.47
C SER A 25 3.08 -12.44 5.74
N GLN A 26 2.25 -12.18 6.75
CA GLN A 26 2.20 -12.91 8.01
C GLN A 26 1.64 -14.33 7.81
N MET A 27 0.56 -14.46 7.03
CA MET A 27 -0.02 -15.78 6.70
C MET A 27 0.94 -16.67 5.89
N GLY A 28 1.90 -16.06 5.20
CA GLY A 28 2.85 -16.74 4.32
C GLY A 28 4.23 -17.01 4.91
N ASP A 29 4.42 -16.98 6.23
CA ASP A 29 5.74 -17.12 6.88
C ASP A 29 6.54 -18.35 6.40
N ASP A 30 5.87 -19.49 6.23
CA ASP A 30 6.49 -20.73 5.72
C ASP A 30 6.36 -20.91 4.19
N PHE A 31 5.87 -19.89 3.47
CA PHE A 31 5.71 -19.89 2.02
C PHE A 31 6.62 -18.83 1.38
N PRO A 32 7.87 -19.19 0.98
CA PRO A 32 8.86 -18.23 0.50
C PRO A 32 8.39 -17.34 -0.65
N ALA A 33 7.56 -17.86 -1.57
CA ALA A 33 7.03 -17.06 -2.65
C ALA A 33 6.06 -15.97 -2.16
N ILE A 34 5.24 -16.25 -1.14
CA ILE A 34 4.34 -15.26 -0.55
C ILE A 34 5.15 -14.18 0.15
N LYS A 35 6.17 -14.52 0.97
CA LYS A 35 7.06 -13.52 1.59
C LYS A 35 7.75 -12.62 0.56
N ARG A 36 8.30 -13.22 -0.51
CA ARG A 36 8.98 -12.44 -1.55
C ARG A 36 8.04 -11.52 -2.33
N ASN A 37 6.83 -11.99 -2.66
CA ASN A 37 5.85 -11.18 -3.38
C ASN A 37 5.28 -10.07 -2.50
N THR A 38 4.91 -10.38 -1.25
CA THR A 38 4.38 -9.38 -0.30
C THR A 38 5.43 -8.31 0.03
N ALA A 39 6.71 -8.67 0.19
CA ALA A 39 7.79 -7.69 0.37
C ALA A 39 7.91 -6.72 -0.83
N ARG A 40 7.81 -7.22 -2.07
CA ARG A 40 7.81 -6.36 -3.27
C ARG A 40 6.59 -5.44 -3.33
N ILE A 41 5.41 -5.97 -3.01
CA ILE A 41 4.16 -5.19 -2.96
C ILE A 41 4.28 -4.07 -1.91
N LEU A 42 4.75 -4.39 -0.70
CA LEU A 42 4.93 -3.41 0.37
C LEU A 42 5.91 -2.31 -0.02
N ALA A 43 6.99 -2.63 -0.74
CA ALA A 43 7.91 -1.63 -1.26
C ALA A 43 7.23 -0.67 -2.26
N SER A 44 6.41 -1.21 -3.18
CA SER A 44 5.62 -0.39 -4.11
C SER A 44 4.58 0.47 -3.38
N ILE A 45 3.90 -0.08 -2.38
CA ILE A 45 2.93 0.67 -1.55
C ILE A 45 3.63 1.80 -0.79
N LYS A 46 4.83 1.57 -0.24
CA LYS A 46 5.58 2.62 0.47
C LYS A 46 5.91 3.80 -0.44
N MET A 47 6.19 3.55 -1.73
CA MET A 47 6.36 4.62 -2.70
C MET A 47 5.06 5.41 -2.92
N LEU A 48 3.91 4.76 -2.92
CA LEU A 48 2.62 5.47 -3.01
C LEU A 48 2.34 6.30 -1.75
N GLU A 49 2.63 5.76 -0.56
CA GLU A 49 2.50 6.50 0.71
C GLU A 49 3.33 7.79 0.70
N ILE A 50 4.60 7.73 0.26
CA ILE A 50 5.47 8.91 0.17
C ILE A 50 4.90 10.00 -0.77
N ASN A 51 4.23 9.60 -1.86
CA ASN A 51 3.71 10.53 -2.86
C ASN A 51 2.30 11.07 -2.54
N VAL A 52 1.58 10.46 -1.60
CA VAL A 52 0.17 10.77 -1.30
C VAL A 52 -0.01 10.97 0.20
N SER A 53 0.09 9.90 0.98
CA SER A 53 -0.21 9.88 2.40
C SER A 53 0.67 10.84 3.21
N ASP A 54 1.98 10.86 2.94
CA ASP A 54 2.93 11.72 3.66
C ASP A 54 2.70 13.22 3.36
N ILE A 55 1.99 13.57 2.28
CA ILE A 55 1.65 14.95 1.93
C ILE A 55 0.34 15.40 2.62
N ILE A 56 -0.57 14.48 2.92
CA ILE A 56 -1.85 14.77 3.58
C ILE A 56 -1.64 15.14 5.05
N ASP A 57 -0.66 14.54 5.71
CA ASP A 57 -0.37 14.74 7.13
C ASP A 57 0.52 15.97 7.43
N LEU A 58 0.76 16.84 6.43
CA LEU A 58 1.69 17.98 6.47
C LEU A 58 0.96 19.33 6.63
#